data_AF-A0A9P5W6N7-F1
#
_entry.id   AF-A0A9P5W6N7-F1
#
_cell.length_a   1.000
_cell.length_b   1.000
_cell.length_c   1.000
_cell.angle_alpha   90.00
_cell.angle_beta   90.00
_cell.angle_gamma   90.00
#
_symmetry.space_group_name_H-M   'P 1'
#
loop_
_entity.id
_entity.type
_entity.pdbx_description
1 polymer ?
#
loop_
_entity_poly.entity_id
_entity_poly.type
_entity_poly.pdbx_seq_one_letter_code
_entity_poly.pdbx_strand_id
1 'polypeptide(L)'
;MSDWKKLIDAKRSGAEYFLRQKGALVCDPEAYAKARFPQRREQEIVVSEWASWMRDFKSSKSKELRDAAKNAPKLCRMKVKEVRIERFGQIQKQCQEDHKDPEVKSRKIVAAWLRNQYLYQCNQRAKQARKARMAEKKLKAKEEEEKLKVKVETLKVEEEETPKVEEEETPKVEKEEEIEVKA
;
A
#
# COMPACT_ATOMS: atom_id res chain seq x y z
N MET A 1 -35.00 10.16 22.22
CA MET A 1 -34.37 9.82 20.92
C MET A 1 -33.03 10.51 20.87
N SER A 2 -31.94 9.81 20.56
CA SER A 2 -30.59 10.38 20.65
C SER A 2 -30.40 11.54 19.66
N ASP A 3 -30.08 12.73 20.19
CA ASP A 3 -30.03 14.00 19.45
C ASP A 3 -28.80 14.13 18.53
N TRP A 4 -27.87 13.17 18.55
CA TRP A 4 -26.65 13.23 17.74
C TRP A 4 -26.90 13.31 16.24
N LYS A 5 -28.02 12.74 15.74
CA LYS A 5 -28.34 12.78 14.30
C LYS A 5 -28.54 14.20 13.77
N LYS A 6 -29.03 15.12 14.62
CA LYS A 6 -29.20 16.54 14.26
C LYS A 6 -27.86 17.27 14.09
N LEU A 7 -26.79 16.70 14.63
CA LEU A 7 -25.43 17.26 14.56
C LEU A 7 -24.64 16.75 13.35
N ILE A 8 -25.20 15.81 12.58
CA ILE A 8 -24.56 15.31 11.37
C ILE A 8 -24.99 16.15 10.18
N ASP A 9 -24.00 16.68 9.46
CA ASP A 9 -24.23 17.33 8.18
C ASP A 9 -24.64 16.29 7.12
N ALA A 10 -25.93 16.26 6.79
CA ALA A 10 -26.50 15.34 5.80
C ALA A 10 -25.98 15.58 4.37
N LYS A 11 -25.43 16.76 4.08
CA LYS A 11 -24.87 17.08 2.75
C LYS A 11 -23.47 16.51 2.55
N ARG A 12 -22.79 16.14 3.64
CA ARG A 12 -21.43 15.63 3.58
C ARG A 12 -21.41 14.19 3.07
N SER A 13 -20.43 13.90 2.22
CA SER A 13 -20.18 12.55 1.74
C SER A 13 -20.03 11.54 2.88
N GLY A 14 -20.72 10.42 2.74
CA GLY A 14 -20.72 9.34 3.74
C GLY A 14 -21.63 9.56 4.94
N ALA A 15 -22.30 10.71 5.06
CA ALA A 15 -23.26 10.98 6.14
C ALA A 15 -24.39 9.95 6.19
N GLU A 16 -24.82 9.46 5.03
CA GLU A 16 -25.87 8.46 4.88
C GLU A 16 -25.61 7.20 5.73
N TYR A 17 -24.37 6.72 5.82
CA TYR A 17 -24.03 5.56 6.65
C TYR A 17 -24.42 5.79 8.11
N PHE A 18 -24.07 6.95 8.67
CA PHE A 18 -24.38 7.28 10.05
C PHE A 18 -25.88 7.51 10.25
N LEU A 19 -26.52 8.26 9.35
CA LEU A 19 -27.95 8.59 9.46
C LEU A 19 -28.87 7.37 9.39
N ARG A 20 -28.48 6.33 8.62
CA ARG A 20 -29.21 5.06 8.49
C ARG A 20 -29.20 4.19 9.74
N GLN A 21 -28.26 4.39 10.68
CA GLN A 21 -28.18 3.57 11.88
C GLN A 21 -29.41 3.78 12.77
N LYS A 22 -29.97 2.69 13.30
CA LYS A 22 -31.05 2.73 14.28
C LYS A 22 -30.44 2.54 15.68
N GLY A 23 -30.58 3.55 16.53
CA GLY A 23 -30.09 3.51 17.91
C GLY A 23 -28.75 4.22 18.13
N ALA A 24 -27.87 3.59 18.91
CA ALA A 24 -26.56 4.13 19.26
C ALA A 24 -25.66 4.23 18.02
N LEU A 25 -24.82 5.26 17.97
CA LEU A 25 -23.85 5.42 16.91
C LEU A 25 -22.74 4.39 17.03
N VAL A 26 -22.53 3.62 15.96
CA VAL A 26 -21.42 2.69 15.80
C VAL A 26 -20.49 3.20 14.70
N CYS A 27 -19.22 3.39 15.04
CA CYS A 27 -18.18 3.79 14.10
C CYS A 27 -17.39 2.57 13.62
N ASP A 28 -18.00 1.77 12.74
CA ASP A 28 -17.32 0.64 12.09
C ASP A 28 -16.73 1.07 10.73
N PRO A 29 -15.39 1.11 10.58
CA PRO A 29 -14.74 1.52 9.35
C PRO A 29 -15.00 0.57 8.16
N GLU A 30 -15.21 -0.72 8.41
CA GLU A 30 -15.48 -1.69 7.35
C GLU A 30 -16.90 -1.56 6.83
N ALA A 31 -17.88 -1.46 7.73
CA ALA A 31 -19.26 -1.16 7.35
C ALA A 31 -19.39 0.19 6.65
N TYR A 32 -18.63 1.20 7.08
CA TYR A 32 -18.54 2.49 6.40
C TYR A 32 -18.04 2.35 4.96
N ALA A 33 -16.90 1.66 4.77
CA ALA A 33 -16.33 1.43 3.44
C ALA A 33 -17.27 0.61 2.55
N LYS A 34 -17.98 -0.38 3.11
CA LYS A 34 -19.01 -1.18 2.42
C LYS A 34 -20.16 -0.29 1.97
N ALA A 35 -20.66 0.60 2.83
CA ALA A 35 -21.73 1.53 2.49
C ALA A 35 -21.33 2.53 1.39
N ARG A 36 -20.05 2.95 1.37
CA ARG A 36 -19.58 3.98 0.45
C ARG A 36 -19.24 3.50 -0.96
N PHE A 37 -19.10 2.18 -1.18
CA PHE A 37 -18.77 1.55 -2.47
C PHE A 37 -17.67 2.25 -3.29
N PRO A 38 -16.47 2.48 -2.72
CA PRO A 38 -15.45 3.24 -3.42
C PRO A 38 -15.01 2.57 -4.73
N GLN A 39 -15.00 3.35 -5.80
CA GLN A 39 -14.26 2.99 -7.01
C GLN A 39 -12.75 2.93 -6.72
N ARG A 40 -11.96 2.32 -7.62
CA ARG A 40 -10.49 2.21 -7.44
C ARG A 40 -9.83 3.56 -7.16
N ARG A 41 -10.32 4.63 -7.78
CA ARG A 41 -9.83 6.00 -7.65
C ARG A 41 -10.28 6.69 -6.37
N GLU A 42 -11.30 6.17 -5.69
CA GLU A 42 -11.93 6.81 -4.52
C GLU A 42 -11.44 6.20 -3.20
N GLN A 43 -10.55 5.21 -3.24
CA GLN A 43 -10.03 4.56 -2.02
C GLN A 43 -9.38 5.57 -1.07
N GLU A 44 -8.64 6.53 -1.62
CA GLU A 44 -7.99 7.57 -0.83
C GLU A 44 -9.00 8.57 -0.27
N ILE A 45 -10.05 8.87 -1.04
CA ILE A 45 -11.15 9.74 -0.62
C ILE A 45 -11.88 9.13 0.57
N VAL A 46 -12.22 7.83 0.53
CA VAL A 46 -12.93 7.17 1.63
C VAL A 46 -12.09 7.11 2.91
N VAL A 47 -10.78 6.88 2.80
CA VAL A 47 -9.87 6.90 3.96
C VAL A 47 -9.78 8.30 4.57
N SER A 48 -9.62 9.34 3.75
CA SER A 48 -9.53 10.72 4.25
C SER A 48 -10.86 11.22 4.80
N GLU A 49 -11.97 10.86 4.17
CA GLU A 49 -13.34 11.15 4.61
C GLU A 49 -13.62 10.53 5.98
N TRP A 50 -13.30 9.25 6.17
CA TRP A 50 -13.40 8.57 7.47
C TRP A 50 -12.58 9.29 8.55
N ALA A 51 -11.31 9.58 8.26
CA ALA A 51 -10.44 10.27 9.21
C ALA A 51 -10.99 11.66 9.58
N SER A 52 -11.57 12.36 8.61
CA SER A 52 -12.20 13.66 8.81
C SER A 52 -13.46 13.53 9.69
N TRP A 53 -14.34 12.56 9.43
CA TRP A 53 -15.51 12.31 10.29
C TRP A 53 -15.12 12.00 11.73
N MET A 54 -14.12 11.15 11.94
CA MET A 54 -13.67 10.81 13.29
C MET A 54 -13.06 12.00 14.02
N ARG A 55 -12.42 12.93 13.30
CA ARG A 55 -11.91 14.17 13.88
C ARG A 55 -13.06 15.07 14.34
N ASP A 56 -14.07 15.25 13.51
CA ASP A 56 -15.20 16.13 13.80
C ASP A 56 -16.10 15.57 14.90
N PHE A 57 -16.27 14.25 14.95
CA PHE A 57 -17.01 13.60 16.04
C PHE A 57 -16.28 13.73 17.38
N LYS A 58 -14.94 13.69 17.39
CA LYS A 58 -14.14 13.92 18.61
C LYS A 58 -14.24 15.34 19.14
N SER A 59 -14.45 16.33 18.27
CA SER A 59 -14.66 17.73 18.66
C SER A 59 -16.13 18.11 18.88
N SER A 60 -17.06 17.20 18.63
CA SER A 60 -18.50 17.45 18.78
C SER A 60 -18.91 17.71 20.22
N LYS A 61 -19.97 18.51 20.42
CA LYS A 61 -20.58 18.78 21.73
C LYS A 61 -21.31 17.56 22.30
N SER A 62 -21.75 16.61 21.46
CA SER A 62 -22.39 15.38 21.95
C SER A 62 -21.38 14.40 22.52
N LYS A 63 -21.64 13.93 23.75
CA LYS A 63 -20.84 12.89 24.41
C LYS A 63 -20.88 11.58 23.61
N GLU A 64 -22.04 11.20 23.09
CA GLU A 64 -22.22 9.97 22.30
C GLU A 64 -21.33 9.97 21.05
N LEU A 65 -21.25 11.09 20.32
CA LEU A 65 -20.37 11.22 19.14
C LEU A 65 -18.89 11.10 19.52
N ARG A 66 -18.48 11.77 20.60
CA ARG A 66 -17.09 11.73 21.06
C ARG A 66 -16.68 10.33 21.50
N ASP A 67 -17.52 9.66 22.26
CA ASP A 67 -17.22 8.33 22.81
C ASP A 67 -17.17 7.28 21.69
N ALA A 68 -18.10 7.33 20.73
CA ALA A 68 -18.07 6.47 19.55
C ALA A 68 -16.79 6.70 18.71
N ALA A 69 -16.41 7.95 18.48
CA ALA A 69 -15.25 8.29 17.66
C ALA A 69 -13.89 8.05 18.36
N LYS A 70 -13.83 8.11 19.69
CA LYS A 70 -12.62 7.75 20.45
C LYS A 70 -12.27 6.28 20.29
N ASN A 71 -13.29 5.42 20.28
CA ASN A 71 -13.13 3.97 20.16
C ASN A 71 -13.08 3.48 18.70
N ALA A 72 -13.34 4.36 17.73
CA ALA A 72 -13.37 4.02 16.32
C ALA A 72 -11.98 3.62 15.79
N PRO A 73 -11.84 2.44 15.16
CA PRO A 73 -10.58 2.05 14.54
C PRO A 73 -10.21 2.92 13.34
N LYS A 74 -8.92 2.94 13.00
CA LYS A 74 -8.44 3.59 11.78
C LYS A 74 -8.85 2.77 10.55
N LEU A 75 -9.44 3.43 9.56
CA LEU A 75 -9.61 2.89 8.22
C LEU A 75 -8.35 3.17 7.40
N CYS A 76 -7.80 2.15 6.73
CA CYS A 76 -6.61 2.29 5.89
C CYS A 76 -6.87 1.79 4.47
N ARG A 77 -6.00 2.18 3.52
CA ARG A 77 -6.14 1.87 2.09
C ARG A 77 -6.25 0.36 1.81
N MET A 78 -5.50 -0.45 2.55
CA MET A 78 -5.51 -1.92 2.40
C MET A 78 -6.88 -2.51 2.73
N LYS A 79 -7.49 -2.10 3.86
CA LYS A 79 -8.83 -2.53 4.28
C LYS A 79 -9.91 -2.15 3.27
N VAL A 80 -9.88 -0.92 2.75
CA VAL A 80 -10.83 -0.48 1.72
C VAL A 80 -10.72 -1.34 0.46
N LYS A 81 -9.50 -1.75 0.08
CA LYS A 81 -9.26 -2.63 -1.06
C LYS A 81 -9.79 -4.04 -0.81
N GLU A 82 -9.62 -4.60 0.38
CA GLU A 82 -10.15 -5.90 0.77
C GLU A 82 -11.68 -5.92 0.72
N VAL A 83 -12.32 -4.93 1.36
CA VAL A 83 -13.78 -4.73 1.32
C VAL A 83 -14.31 -4.68 -0.13
N ARG A 84 -13.61 -3.95 -1.00
CA ARG A 84 -13.98 -3.87 -2.41
C ARG A 84 -13.85 -5.21 -3.13
N ILE A 85 -12.79 -5.98 -2.86
CA ILE A 85 -12.56 -7.30 -3.48
C ILE A 85 -13.65 -8.27 -3.03
N GLU A 86 -13.93 -8.34 -1.73
CA GLU A 86 -14.97 -9.20 -1.14
C GLU A 86 -16.33 -8.92 -1.80
N ARG A 87 -16.71 -7.65 -1.88
CA ARG A 87 -18.01 -7.26 -2.45
C ARG A 87 -18.10 -7.50 -3.95
N PHE A 88 -17.00 -7.32 -4.68
CA PHE A 88 -16.94 -7.68 -6.10
C PHE A 88 -17.15 -9.18 -6.30
N GLY A 89 -16.55 -10.03 -5.45
CA GLY A 89 -16.80 -11.46 -5.45
C GLY A 89 -18.26 -11.82 -5.20
N GLN A 90 -18.93 -11.14 -4.25
CA GLN A 90 -20.35 -11.32 -3.98
C GLN A 90 -21.22 -10.94 -5.20
N ILE A 91 -20.96 -9.81 -5.85
CA ILE A 91 -21.69 -9.40 -7.07
C ILE A 91 -21.45 -10.42 -8.18
N GLN A 92 -20.22 -10.89 -8.36
CA GLN A 92 -19.92 -11.90 -9.36
C GLN A 92 -20.69 -13.20 -9.10
N LYS A 93 -20.78 -13.64 -7.84
CA LYS A 93 -21.54 -14.83 -7.43
C LYS A 93 -23.04 -14.63 -7.68
N GLN A 94 -23.60 -13.49 -7.28
CA GLN A 94 -25.00 -13.15 -7.52
C GLN A 94 -25.31 -13.15 -9.03
N CYS A 95 -24.47 -12.51 -9.86
CA CYS A 95 -24.67 -12.53 -11.30
C CYS A 95 -24.60 -13.97 -11.86
N GLN A 96 -23.71 -14.83 -11.37
CA GLN A 96 -23.63 -16.23 -11.79
C GLN A 96 -24.87 -17.05 -11.40
N GLU A 97 -25.48 -16.73 -10.27
CA GLU A 97 -26.74 -17.35 -9.82
C GLU A 97 -27.92 -16.83 -10.64
N ASP A 98 -28.03 -15.51 -10.84
CA ASP A 98 -29.06 -14.87 -11.67
C ASP A 98 -28.97 -15.28 -13.15
N HIS A 99 -27.78 -15.62 -13.65
CA HIS A 99 -27.57 -16.12 -15.01
C HIS A 99 -28.24 -17.48 -15.26
N LYS A 100 -28.68 -18.20 -14.23
CA LYS A 100 -29.45 -19.45 -14.35
C LYS A 100 -30.94 -19.21 -14.56
N ASP A 101 -31.41 -17.97 -14.38
CA ASP A 101 -32.79 -17.58 -14.60
C ASP A 101 -32.97 -16.96 -16.01
N PRO A 102 -33.70 -17.64 -16.93
CA PRO A 102 -33.86 -17.19 -18.31
C PRO A 102 -34.68 -15.90 -18.47
N GLU A 103 -35.45 -15.46 -17.47
CA GLU A 103 -36.23 -14.21 -17.52
C GLU A 103 -35.37 -12.95 -17.24
N VAL A 104 -34.26 -13.08 -16.52
CA VAL A 104 -33.37 -11.95 -16.14
C VAL A 104 -32.38 -11.59 -17.26
N LYS A 105 -32.77 -11.79 -18.53
CA LYS A 105 -32.01 -11.43 -19.74
C LYS A 105 -31.97 -9.90 -19.99
N SER A 106 -31.70 -9.09 -18.97
CA SER A 106 -31.38 -7.70 -19.23
C SER A 106 -29.95 -7.60 -19.77
N ARG A 107 -29.82 -7.28 -21.06
CA ARG A 107 -28.53 -7.07 -21.77
C ARG A 107 -27.55 -6.17 -20.99
N LYS A 108 -28.06 -5.29 -20.12
CA LYS A 108 -27.28 -4.40 -19.24
C LYS A 108 -26.52 -5.15 -18.14
N ILE A 109 -27.12 -6.16 -17.50
CA ILE A 109 -26.46 -6.97 -16.46
C ILE A 109 -25.37 -7.82 -17.08
N VAL A 110 -25.65 -8.47 -18.20
CA VAL A 110 -24.66 -9.27 -18.96
C VAL A 110 -23.50 -8.38 -19.45
N ALA A 111 -23.79 -7.20 -19.98
CA ALA A 111 -22.75 -6.26 -20.41
C ALA A 111 -21.92 -5.71 -19.24
N ALA A 112 -22.53 -5.50 -18.07
CA ALA A 112 -21.80 -5.12 -16.85
C ALA A 112 -20.89 -6.27 -16.37
N TRP A 113 -21.39 -7.51 -16.39
CA TRP A 113 -20.64 -8.70 -16.03
C TRP A 113 -19.45 -8.94 -16.96
N LEU A 114 -19.65 -8.91 -18.29
CA LEU A 114 -18.58 -9.07 -19.27
C LEU A 114 -17.51 -7.97 -19.15
N ARG A 115 -17.91 -6.71 -18.94
CA ARG A 115 -16.96 -5.60 -18.69
C ARG A 115 -16.14 -5.83 -17.41
N ASN A 116 -16.80 -6.27 -16.34
CA ASN A 116 -16.14 -6.55 -15.07
C ASN A 116 -15.19 -7.75 -15.17
N GLN A 117 -15.58 -8.80 -15.89
CA GLN A 117 -14.75 -9.97 -16.16
C GLN A 117 -13.51 -9.59 -16.98
N TYR A 118 -13.69 -8.77 -18.02
CA TYR A 118 -12.59 -8.24 -18.82
C TYR A 118 -11.60 -7.43 -17.96
N LEU A 119 -12.11 -6.50 -17.13
CA LEU A 119 -11.28 -5.70 -16.23
C LEU A 119 -10.53 -6.57 -15.20
N TYR A 120 -11.15 -7.64 -14.72
CA TYR A 120 -10.49 -8.59 -13.83
C TYR A 120 -9.32 -9.30 -14.53
N GLN A 121 -9.54 -9.82 -15.74
CA GLN A 121 -8.49 -10.47 -16.53
C GLN A 121 -7.33 -9.51 -16.85
N CYS A 122 -7.64 -8.27 -17.25
CA CYS A 122 -6.63 -7.22 -17.46
C CYS A 122 -5.79 -6.96 -16.19
N ASN A 123 -6.43 -6.90 -15.02
CA ASN A 123 -5.72 -6.70 -13.76
C ASN A 123 -4.82 -7.90 -13.39
N GLN A 124 -5.26 -9.14 -13.65
CA GLN A 124 -4.44 -10.32 -13.41
C GLN A 124 -3.22 -10.36 -14.33
N ARG A 125 -3.40 -10.08 -15.63
CA ARG A 125 -2.29 -9.96 -16.58
C ARG A 125 -1.30 -8.87 -16.17
N ALA A 126 -1.79 -7.71 -15.74
CA ALA A 126 -0.93 -6.63 -15.23
C ALA A 126 -0.16 -7.05 -13.96
N LYS A 127 -0.78 -7.84 -13.07
CA LYS A 127 -0.11 -8.37 -11.87
C LYS A 127 0.99 -9.36 -12.24
N GLN A 128 0.73 -10.26 -13.18
CA GLN A 128 1.72 -11.21 -13.70
C GLN A 128 2.88 -10.49 -14.39
N ALA A 129 2.60 -9.50 -15.25
CA ALA A 129 3.63 -8.71 -15.93
C ALA A 129 4.54 -7.95 -14.94
N ARG A 130 3.99 -7.40 -13.86
CA ARG A 130 4.79 -6.77 -12.79
C ARG A 130 5.69 -7.77 -12.08
N LYS A 131 5.18 -8.96 -11.76
CA LYS A 131 5.99 -10.04 -11.18
C LYS A 131 7.13 -10.46 -12.11
N ALA A 132 6.83 -10.62 -13.40
CA ALA A 132 7.83 -10.96 -14.42
C ALA A 132 8.93 -9.89 -14.52
N ARG A 133 8.58 -8.60 -14.60
CA ARG A 133 9.56 -7.50 -14.61
C ARG A 133 10.45 -7.47 -13.37
N MET A 134 9.88 -7.73 -12.19
CA MET A 134 10.66 -7.79 -10.95
C MET A 134 11.59 -9.01 -10.93
N ALA A 135 11.15 -10.15 -11.47
CA ALA A 135 11.98 -11.33 -11.62
C ALA A 135 13.14 -11.10 -12.61
N GLU A 136 12.86 -10.47 -13.75
CA GLU A 136 13.87 -10.12 -14.76
C GLU A 136 14.91 -9.14 -14.19
N LYS A 137 14.48 -8.11 -13.45
CA LYS A 137 15.41 -7.19 -12.76
C LYS A 137 16.30 -7.92 -11.75
N LYS A 138 15.74 -8.87 -11.00
CA LYS A 138 16.52 -9.69 -10.04
C LYS A 138 17.53 -10.58 -10.77
N LEU A 139 17.16 -11.14 -11.92
CA LEU A 139 18.07 -11.96 -12.72
C LEU A 139 19.22 -11.12 -13.26
N LYS A 140 18.92 -9.95 -13.85
CA LYS A 140 19.94 -9.01 -14.35
C LYS A 140 20.89 -8.53 -13.24
N ALA A 141 20.37 -8.21 -12.06
CA ALA A 141 21.20 -7.83 -10.92
C ALA A 141 22.14 -8.96 -10.47
N LYS A 142 21.67 -10.22 -10.51
CA LYS A 142 22.53 -11.38 -10.21
C LYS A 142 23.60 -11.60 -11.28
N GLU A 143 23.26 -11.47 -12.56
CA GLU A 143 24.23 -11.56 -13.65
C GLU A 143 25.29 -10.45 -13.59
N GLU A 144 24.90 -9.22 -13.21
CA GLU A 144 25.85 -8.12 -12.99
C GLU A 144 26.74 -8.36 -11.77
N GLU A 145 26.19 -8.87 -10.66
CA GLU A 145 26.96 -9.25 -9.47
C GLU A 145 27.99 -10.34 -9.80
N GLU A 146 27.62 -11.35 -10.58
CA GLU A 146 28.51 -12.43 -11.02
C GLU A 146 29.62 -11.89 -11.95
N LYS A 147 29.28 -11.02 -12.91
CA LYS A 147 30.28 -10.33 -13.76
C LYS A 147 31.26 -9.49 -12.95
N LEU A 148 30.79 -8.80 -11.91
CA LEU A 148 31.65 -8.03 -11.02
C LEU A 148 32.58 -8.94 -10.19
N LYS A 149 32.07 -10.07 -9.69
CA LYS A 149 32.90 -11.07 -8.98
C LYS A 149 34.03 -11.59 -9.86
N VAL A 150 33.72 -11.99 -11.10
CA VAL A 150 34.73 -12.46 -12.07
C VAL A 150 35.77 -11.36 -12.35
N LYS A 151 35.35 -10.10 -12.56
CA LYS A 151 36.28 -8.98 -12.77
C LYS A 151 37.19 -8.71 -11.57
N VAL A 152 36.66 -8.79 -10.35
CA VAL A 152 37.46 -8.62 -9.13
C VAL A 152 38.45 -9.77 -8.97
N GLU A 153 38.07 -10.99 -9.32
CA GLU A 153 38.95 -12.16 -9.28
C GLU A 153 40.07 -12.05 -10.32
N THR A 154 39.79 -11.61 -11.55
CA THR A 154 40.84 -11.36 -12.56
C THR A 154 41.81 -10.26 -12.15
N LEU A 155 41.34 -9.17 -11.55
CA LEU A 155 42.21 -8.07 -11.11
C LEU A 155 43.13 -8.48 -9.94
N LYS A 156 42.66 -9.35 -9.05
CA LYS A 156 43.50 -9.90 -7.97
C LYS A 156 44.62 -10.80 -8.48
N VAL A 157 44.37 -11.54 -9.57
CA VAL A 157 45.38 -12.39 -10.21
C VAL A 157 46.45 -11.53 -10.92
N GLU A 158 46.07 -10.41 -11.53
CA GLU A 158 47.02 -9.49 -12.17
C GLU A 158 47.91 -8.74 -11.16
N GLU A 159 47.43 -8.43 -9.94
CA GLU A 159 48.26 -7.84 -8.88
C GLU A 159 49.32 -8.81 -8.32
N GLU A 160 49.07 -10.13 -8.33
CA GLU A 160 50.05 -11.14 -7.89
C GLU A 160 51.17 -11.43 -8.90
N GLU A 161 51.02 -11.02 -10.17
CA GLU A 161 52.05 -11.22 -11.22
C GLU A 161 53.06 -10.06 -11.36
N THR A 162 52.94 -8.98 -10.57
CA THR A 162 54.03 -7.97 -10.50
C THR A 162 55.16 -8.46 -9.58
N PRO A 163 56.39 -8.69 -10.10
CA PRO A 163 57.50 -9.11 -9.26
C PRO A 163 57.89 -7.95 -8.34
N LYS A 164 57.93 -8.20 -7.03
CA LYS A 164 58.61 -7.34 -6.06
C LYS A 164 60.07 -7.19 -6.51
N VAL A 165 60.41 -6.05 -7.08
CA VAL A 165 61.81 -5.64 -7.25
C VAL A 165 62.32 -5.30 -5.86
N GLU A 166 63.30 -6.08 -5.39
CA GLU A 166 64.07 -5.81 -4.17
C GLU A 166 64.81 -4.48 -4.34
N GLU A 167 64.43 -3.46 -3.57
CA GLU A 167 65.28 -2.28 -3.39
C GLU A 167 66.39 -2.60 -2.39
N GLU A 168 67.60 -2.55 -2.90
CA GLU A 168 68.89 -2.81 -2.27
C GLU A 168 69.20 -1.81 -1.14
N GLU A 169 69.74 -2.31 -0.03
CA GLU A 169 70.13 -1.57 1.17
C GLU A 169 71.19 -0.48 0.91
N THR A 170 71.04 0.70 1.53
CA THR A 170 72.19 1.54 1.93
C THR A 170 71.93 2.25 3.28
N PRO A 171 72.99 2.55 4.07
CA PRO A 171 72.98 2.38 5.52
C PRO A 171 72.60 3.62 6.34
N LYS A 172 72.14 3.33 7.56
CA LYS A 172 71.92 4.27 8.68
C LYS A 172 73.12 5.18 8.94
N VAL A 173 72.84 6.47 9.15
CA VAL A 173 73.68 7.35 9.99
C VAL A 173 72.78 7.98 11.05
N GLU A 174 73.04 7.59 12.29
CA GLU A 174 72.53 8.20 13.53
C GLU A 174 73.21 9.55 13.79
N LYS A 175 72.44 10.50 14.36
CA LYS A 175 72.84 11.59 15.28
C LYS A 175 71.56 12.32 15.68
N GLU A 176 70.94 11.98 16.81
CA GLU A 176 71.17 12.54 18.16
C GLU A 176 70.81 14.04 18.29
N GLU A 177 69.81 14.26 19.15
CA GLU A 177 69.52 15.43 20.02
C GLU A 177 69.26 16.80 19.33
N GLU A 178 68.32 17.64 19.77
CA GLU A 178 68.00 18.02 21.14
C GLU A 178 66.63 18.71 21.19
N ILE A 179 65.93 18.57 22.32
CA ILE A 179 64.67 19.22 22.65
C ILE A 179 64.97 20.64 23.16
N GLU A 180 64.33 21.69 22.64
CA GLU A 180 64.03 22.85 23.48
C GLU A 180 62.70 23.51 23.11
N VAL A 181 61.80 23.49 24.09
CA VAL A 181 60.52 24.20 24.16
C VAL A 181 60.78 25.56 24.80
N LYS A 182 60.41 26.65 24.12
CA LYS A 182 60.02 27.94 24.74
C LYS A 182 58.97 28.58 23.82
N ALA A 183 57.70 28.62 24.24
CA ALA A 183 57.04 29.60 25.12
C ALA A 183 56.30 30.66 24.29
#